data_AF-A0A9W8FHF8-F1
#
_entry.id   AF-A0A9W8FHF8-F1
#
_cell.length_a   1.000
_cell.length_b   1.000
_cell.length_c   1.000
_cell.angle_alpha   90.00
_cell.angle_beta   90.00
_cell.angle_gamma   90.00
#
_symmetry.space_group_name_H-M   'P 1'
#
loop_
_entity.id
_entity.type
_entity.pdbx_description
1 polymer ?
#
loop_
_entity_poly.entity_id
_entity_poly.type
_entity_poly.pdbx_seq_one_letter_code
_entity_poly.pdbx_strand_id
1 'polypeptide(L)'
;MSAFPVDKPSWSVATLLKRPDDATHKQKLKEMLSIGDVKRLYALSGLKLPDMTKETDEFARVLTDVNKLRDFLSHIQTVSVSENMDSVKPLVRIAEPVEFSHKKPTGDLQKSDDPTLDLGEKVLEIAKQRSGPYLVVED
;
A
#
# COMPACT_ATOMS: atom_id res chain seq x y z
N MET A 1 0.90 31.43 -14.68
CA MET A 1 1.95 30.40 -14.74
C MET A 1 3.09 30.86 -13.84
N SER A 2 3.25 30.25 -12.66
CA SER A 2 4.24 30.68 -11.67
C SER A 2 5.61 30.07 -12.02
N ALA A 3 6.54 30.90 -12.52
CA ALA A 3 7.92 30.51 -12.71
C ALA A 3 8.63 30.49 -11.34
N PHE A 4 9.28 29.38 -11.00
CA PHE A 4 10.15 29.31 -9.83
C PHE A 4 11.31 30.30 -10.01
N PRO A 5 11.66 31.12 -9.00
CA PRO A 5 12.73 32.10 -9.12
C PRO A 5 14.09 31.37 -9.22
N VAL A 6 14.75 31.48 -10.38
CA VAL A 6 16.00 30.79 -10.73
C VAL A 6 17.24 31.46 -10.11
N ASP A 7 17.07 32.57 -9.40
CA ASP A 7 18.18 33.46 -8.97
C ASP A 7 18.91 33.01 -7.69
N LYS A 8 18.47 31.94 -7.03
CA LYS A 8 19.17 31.40 -5.85
C LYS A 8 19.78 30.05 -6.17
N PRO A 9 21.02 29.76 -5.74
CA PRO A 9 21.57 28.42 -5.84
C PRO A 9 20.69 27.48 -5.00
N SER A 10 19.89 26.67 -5.68
CA SER A 10 19.04 25.65 -5.09
C SER A 10 19.56 24.27 -5.49
N TRP A 11 19.67 23.36 -4.53
CA TRP A 11 19.97 21.97 -4.87
C TRP A 11 18.79 21.34 -5.60
N SER A 12 19.10 20.56 -6.65
CA SER A 12 18.06 19.77 -7.31
C SER A 12 17.55 18.69 -6.37
N VAL A 13 16.28 18.32 -6.49
CA VAL A 13 15.70 17.18 -5.75
C VAL A 13 16.50 15.91 -6.03
N ALA A 14 16.99 15.73 -7.26
CA ALA A 14 17.87 14.61 -7.60
C ALA A 14 19.21 14.64 -6.84
N THR A 15 19.73 15.82 -6.49
CA THR A 15 20.94 15.97 -5.67
C THR A 15 20.65 15.64 -4.20
N LEU A 16 19.48 16.03 -3.70
CA LEU A 16 19.05 15.78 -2.32
C LEU A 16 18.69 14.31 -2.07
N LEU A 17 18.19 13.61 -3.10
CA LEU A 17 17.83 12.19 -3.04
C LEU A 17 18.98 11.25 -3.39
N LYS A 18 20.17 11.78 -3.74
CA LYS A 18 21.36 10.95 -3.91
C LYS A 18 21.83 10.48 -2.54
N ARG A 19 22.18 9.19 -2.47
CA ARG A 19 22.79 8.56 -1.29
C ARG A 19 23.95 9.44 -0.80
N PRO A 20 23.98 9.86 0.47
CA PRO A 20 25.22 10.33 1.07
C PRO A 20 26.24 9.20 0.99
N ASP A 21 27.42 9.45 0.43
CA ASP A 21 28.53 8.49 0.36
C ASP A 21 29.11 8.11 1.75
N ASP A 22 28.49 8.62 2.82
CA ASP A 22 28.92 8.43 4.19
C ASP A 22 28.75 6.98 4.65
N ALA A 23 29.87 6.41 5.08
CA ALA A 23 29.99 5.04 5.60
C ALA A 23 29.05 4.72 6.77
N THR A 24 28.49 5.74 7.44
CA THR A 24 27.50 5.63 8.52
C THR A 24 26.08 5.31 8.03
N HIS A 25 25.71 5.62 6.78
CA HIS A 25 24.40 5.22 6.23
C HIS A 25 24.30 3.74 5.88
N LYS A 26 25.44 3.05 5.80
CA LYS A 26 25.48 1.59 5.66
C LYS A 26 24.88 0.86 6.87
N GLN A 27 24.65 1.57 7.98
CA GLN A 27 24.33 0.96 9.28
C GLN A 27 22.83 0.78 9.58
N LYS A 28 21.90 1.24 8.72
CA LYS A 28 20.44 1.18 9.04
C LYS A 28 19.53 0.50 8.02
N LEU A 29 20.04 0.00 6.90
CA LEU A 29 19.32 -1.03 6.15
C LEU A 29 19.51 -2.35 6.89
N LYS A 30 18.72 -2.51 7.94
CA LYS A 30 18.61 -3.67 8.83
C LYS A 30 18.38 -4.94 8.01
N GLU A 31 19.46 -5.57 7.54
CA GLU A 31 19.49 -6.80 6.72
C GLU A 31 18.77 -6.66 5.36
N MET A 32 19.43 -7.00 4.25
CA MET A 32 18.74 -7.08 2.96
C MET A 32 17.62 -8.11 3.03
N LEU A 33 16.52 -7.91 2.31
CA LEU A 33 15.49 -8.94 2.24
C LEU A 33 16.08 -10.21 1.64
N SER A 34 15.60 -11.36 2.10
CA SER A 34 15.92 -12.65 1.52
C SER A 34 14.87 -13.05 0.47
N ILE A 35 15.18 -14.05 -0.35
CA ILE A 35 14.19 -14.67 -1.26
C ILE A 35 12.98 -15.20 -0.46
N GLY A 36 13.20 -15.71 0.75
CA GLY A 36 12.13 -16.16 1.64
C GLY A 36 11.17 -15.03 2.03
N ASP A 37 11.68 -13.81 2.23
CA ASP A 37 10.85 -12.64 2.50
C ASP A 37 10.02 -12.23 1.28
N VAL A 38 10.62 -12.28 0.10
CA VAL A 38 9.90 -11.98 -1.15
C VAL A 38 8.79 -13.00 -1.39
N LYS A 39 9.03 -14.29 -1.17
CA LYS A 39 8.00 -15.33 -1.25
C LYS A 39 6.85 -15.10 -0.27
N ARG A 40 7.16 -14.67 0.98
CA ARG A 40 6.14 -14.29 1.96
C ARG A 40 5.30 -13.10 1.51
N LEU A 41 5.94 -12.05 0.98
CA LEU A 41 5.23 -10.88 0.45
C LEU A 41 4.33 -11.24 -0.73
N TYR A 42 4.77 -12.17 -1.58
CA TYR A 42 4.01 -12.67 -2.72
C TYR A 42 2.74 -13.43 -2.29
N ALA A 43 2.84 -14.23 -1.22
CA ALA A 43 1.69 -14.90 -0.63
C ALA A 43 0.70 -13.91 0.01
N LEU A 44 1.20 -12.90 0.74
CA LEU A 44 0.37 -11.90 1.40
C LEU A 44 -0.36 -10.97 0.41
N SER A 45 0.20 -10.75 -0.78
CA SER A 45 -0.42 -9.92 -1.82
C SER A 45 -1.46 -10.67 -2.65
N GLY A 46 -1.65 -11.98 -2.44
CA GLY A 46 -2.57 -12.80 -3.23
C GLY A 46 -2.16 -12.92 -4.70
N LEU A 47 -0.88 -12.68 -5.02
CA LEU A 47 -0.37 -12.84 -6.38
C LEU A 47 -0.19 -14.32 -6.73
N LYS A 48 -0.48 -14.67 -7.98
CA LYS A 48 -0.29 -16.04 -8.48
C LYS A 48 1.18 -16.36 -8.63
N LEU A 49 1.62 -17.43 -7.97
CA LEU A 49 3.02 -17.86 -8.03
C LEU A 49 3.48 -18.01 -9.49
N PRO A 50 4.70 -17.58 -9.82
CA PRO A 50 5.27 -17.80 -11.13
C PRO A 50 5.35 -19.29 -11.49
N ASP A 51 5.36 -19.58 -12.79
CA ASP A 51 5.69 -20.91 -13.31
C ASP A 51 6.99 -21.41 -12.67
N MET A 52 7.04 -22.68 -12.24
CA MET A 52 8.21 -23.28 -11.57
C MET A 52 9.52 -23.13 -12.36
N THR A 53 9.43 -23.02 -13.70
CA THR A 53 10.58 -22.83 -14.59
C THR A 53 11.15 -21.41 -14.60
N LYS A 54 10.37 -20.41 -14.17
CA LYS A 54 10.73 -18.99 -14.11
C LYS A 54 10.77 -18.45 -12.68
N GLU A 55 10.41 -19.27 -11.71
CA GLU A 55 10.28 -18.91 -10.31
C GLU A 55 11.55 -18.24 -9.76
N THR A 56 12.73 -18.80 -10.04
CA THR A 56 14.01 -18.25 -9.59
C THR A 56 14.32 -16.89 -10.20
N ASP A 57 14.06 -16.71 -11.49
CA ASP A 57 14.38 -15.47 -12.21
C ASP A 57 13.43 -14.34 -11.80
N GLU A 58 12.14 -14.66 -11.66
CA GLU A 58 11.14 -13.70 -11.19
C GLU A 58 11.44 -13.27 -9.76
N PHE A 59 11.69 -14.20 -8.84
CA PHE A 59 12.00 -13.83 -7.46
C PHE A 59 13.34 -13.10 -7.33
N ALA A 60 14.37 -13.44 -8.13
CA ALA A 60 15.63 -12.70 -8.14
C ALA A 60 15.45 -11.25 -8.63
N ARG A 61 14.62 -11.06 -9.67
CA ARG A 61 14.27 -9.73 -10.17
C ARG A 61 13.49 -8.92 -9.14
N VAL A 62 12.40 -9.48 -8.61
CA VAL A 62 11.57 -8.82 -7.59
C VAL A 62 12.39 -8.51 -6.35
N LEU A 63 13.26 -9.41 -5.91
CA LEU A 63 14.17 -9.17 -4.80
C LEU A 63 15.07 -7.95 -5.03
N THR A 64 15.63 -7.83 -6.22
CA THR A 64 16.48 -6.69 -6.60
C THR A 64 15.68 -5.40 -6.57
N ASP A 65 14.49 -5.40 -7.16
CA ASP A 65 13.64 -4.22 -7.27
C ASP A 65 13.12 -3.76 -5.90
N VAL A 66 12.69 -4.71 -5.05
CA VAL A 66 12.20 -4.40 -3.70
C VAL A 66 13.32 -3.89 -2.80
N ASN A 67 14.53 -4.47 -2.87
CA ASN A 67 15.66 -3.94 -2.10
C ASN A 67 16.07 -2.54 -2.58
N LYS A 68 16.08 -2.27 -3.90
CA LYS A 68 16.31 -0.90 -4.41
C LYS A 68 15.25 0.09 -3.93
N LEU A 69 13.97 -0.30 -3.94
CA LEU A 69 12.89 0.53 -3.44
C LEU A 69 13.04 0.79 -1.94
N ARG A 70 13.37 -0.24 -1.17
CA ARG A 70 13.62 -0.11 0.28
C ARG A 70 14.81 0.80 0.57
N ASP A 71 15.89 0.67 -0.19
CA ASP A 71 17.05 1.55 -0.12
C ASP A 71 16.64 3.00 -0.38
N PHE A 72 15.82 3.25 -1.40
CA PHE A 72 15.29 4.57 -1.68
C PHE A 72 14.41 5.09 -0.53
N LEU A 73 13.47 4.29 -0.03
CA LEU A 73 12.59 4.67 1.08
C LEU A 73 13.33 4.89 2.41
N SER A 74 14.52 4.29 2.58
CA SER A 74 15.35 4.52 3.77
C SER A 74 15.71 6.00 3.95
N HIS A 75 15.76 6.80 2.88
CA HIS A 75 15.98 8.25 2.97
C HIS A 75 14.87 8.98 3.76
N ILE A 76 13.65 8.45 3.78
CA ILE A 76 12.57 9.00 4.60
C ILE A 76 12.83 8.71 6.09
N GLN A 77 13.36 7.52 6.41
CA GLN A 77 13.71 7.15 7.78
C GLN A 77 14.90 7.96 8.31
N THR A 78 15.78 8.42 7.43
CA THR A 78 16.93 9.22 7.83
C THR A 78 16.48 10.63 8.17
N VAL A 79 15.59 11.21 7.34
CA VAL A 79 14.94 12.50 7.63
C VAL A 79 14.15 12.45 8.93
N SER A 80 13.39 11.37 9.18
CA SER A 80 12.60 11.25 10.42
C SER A 80 13.43 11.08 11.69
N VAL A 81 14.70 10.68 11.57
CA VAL A 81 15.65 10.55 12.69
C VAL A 81 16.48 11.83 12.85
N SER A 82 16.81 12.52 11.77
CA SER A 82 17.63 13.74 11.79
C SER A 82 16.83 15.00 12.13
N GLU A 83 15.55 15.03 11.78
CA GLU A 83 14.67 16.18 12.01
C GLU A 83 13.62 15.86 13.08
N ASN A 84 13.24 16.89 13.86
CA ASN A 84 12.22 16.73 14.87
C ASN A 84 10.84 16.55 14.21
N MET A 85 10.33 15.32 14.22
CA MET A 85 9.03 14.96 13.63
C MET A 85 7.84 15.29 14.53
N ASP A 86 8.04 15.76 15.77
CA ASP A 86 6.96 16.01 16.73
C ASP A 86 5.95 17.07 16.24
N SER A 87 6.39 17.98 15.37
CA SER A 87 5.54 19.01 14.77
C SER A 87 4.83 18.56 13.48
N VAL A 88 5.21 17.42 12.90
CA VAL A 88 4.68 16.96 11.60
C VAL A 88 3.41 16.14 11.84
N LYS A 89 2.25 16.73 11.52
CA LYS A 89 0.97 16.01 11.57
C LYS A 89 0.85 15.07 10.36
N PRO A 90 0.37 13.83 10.54
CA PRO A 90 0.15 12.92 9.42
C PRO A 90 -0.92 13.49 8.47
N LEU A 91 -0.79 13.16 7.19
CA LEU A 91 -1.78 13.55 6.18
C LEU A 91 -3.07 12.76 6.42
N VAL A 92 -4.01 13.36 7.14
CA VAL A 92 -5.38 12.86 7.27
C VAL A 92 -6.23 13.64 6.28
N ARG A 93 -6.99 12.94 5.43
CA ARG A 93 -8.07 13.60 4.69
C ARG A 93 -9.01 14.19 5.73
N ILE A 94 -9.21 15.50 5.72
CA ILE A 94 -10.23 16.16 6.54
C ILE A 94 -11.57 15.69 5.95
N ALA A 95 -12.01 14.51 6.37
CA ALA A 95 -13.38 14.10 6.17
C ALA A 95 -14.22 15.07 7.01
N GLU A 96 -15.33 15.52 6.42
CA GLU A 96 -16.46 16.07 7.15
C GLU A 96 -16.73 15.23 8.41
N PRO A 97 -17.28 15.83 9.48
CA PRO A 97 -17.55 15.10 10.72
C PRO A 97 -18.13 13.73 10.41
N VAL A 98 -17.46 12.67 10.88
CA VAL A 98 -17.93 11.30 10.69
C VAL A 98 -19.26 11.22 11.43
N GLU A 99 -20.35 11.38 10.70
CA GLU A 99 -21.68 11.13 11.21
C GLU A 99 -21.78 9.62 11.45
N PHE A 100 -21.52 9.22 12.69
CA PHE A 100 -21.84 7.87 13.12
C PHE A 100 -23.36 7.72 13.02
N SER A 101 -23.83 7.06 11.96
CA SER A 101 -25.22 6.66 11.90
C SER A 101 -25.45 5.71 13.06
N HIS A 102 -26.14 6.15 14.11
CA HIS A 102 -26.68 5.28 15.14
C HIS A 102 -27.85 4.49 14.53
N LYS A 103 -27.57 3.63 13.54
CA LYS A 103 -28.53 2.62 13.14
C LYS A 103 -28.59 1.61 14.29
N LYS A 104 -29.64 1.73 15.11
CA LYS A 104 -30.18 0.60 15.86
C LYS A 104 -30.18 -0.63 14.95
N PRO A 105 -29.94 -1.85 15.44
CA PRO A 105 -30.18 -3.03 14.62
C PRO A 105 -31.61 -2.92 14.10
N THR A 106 -31.79 -2.85 12.79
CA THR A 106 -33.11 -2.88 12.15
C THR A 106 -33.62 -4.30 12.34
N GLY A 107 -34.12 -4.57 13.54
CA GLY A 107 -34.47 -5.88 14.06
C GLY A 107 -35.88 -6.34 13.67
N ASP A 108 -36.49 -5.71 12.68
CA ASP A 108 -37.71 -6.20 12.09
C ASP A 108 -37.37 -6.79 10.72
N LEU A 109 -37.27 -8.12 10.67
CA LEU A 109 -37.47 -8.95 9.48
C LEU A 109 -38.93 -8.85 9.00
N GLN A 110 -39.54 -7.67 9.05
CA GLN A 110 -40.79 -7.40 8.37
C GLN A 110 -40.45 -6.99 6.96
N LYS A 111 -41.06 -7.69 6.00
CA LYS A 111 -41.10 -7.40 4.56
C LYS A 111 -41.10 -5.88 4.33
N SER A 112 -39.93 -5.28 4.19
CA SER A 112 -39.77 -3.92 3.71
C SER A 112 -39.34 -4.03 2.26
N ASP A 113 -39.96 -3.22 1.41
CA ASP A 113 -39.49 -2.88 0.07
C ASP A 113 -38.19 -2.05 0.20
N ASP A 114 -37.18 -2.61 0.88
CA ASP A 114 -35.92 -1.94 1.19
C ASP A 114 -34.90 -2.18 0.07
N PRO A 115 -34.22 -1.13 -0.43
CA PRO A 115 -33.20 -1.22 -1.48
C PRO A 115 -31.93 -2.02 -1.09
N THR A 116 -31.91 -2.62 0.11
CA THR A 116 -30.83 -3.50 0.59
C THR A 116 -30.97 -4.95 0.11
N LEU A 117 -32.19 -5.41 -0.19
CA LEU A 117 -32.40 -6.69 -0.89
C LEU A 117 -31.95 -6.62 -2.36
N ASP A 118 -32.22 -5.48 -3.01
CA ASP A 118 -31.77 -5.16 -4.37
C ASP A 118 -30.22 -5.09 -4.43
N LEU A 119 -29.56 -4.71 -3.33
CA LEU A 119 -28.10 -4.73 -3.25
C LEU A 119 -27.52 -6.14 -3.22
N GLY A 120 -28.16 -7.08 -2.53
CA GLY A 120 -27.73 -8.48 -2.48
C GLY A 120 -27.82 -9.15 -3.85
N GLU A 121 -28.93 -8.93 -4.57
CA GLU A 121 -29.08 -9.42 -5.95
C GLU A 121 -28.09 -8.75 -6.90
N LYS A 122 -27.89 -7.43 -6.83
CA LYS A 122 -26.88 -6.71 -7.64
C LYS A 122 -25.46 -7.19 -7.37
N VAL A 123 -25.11 -7.48 -6.12
CA VAL A 123 -23.79 -8.03 -5.77
C VAL A 123 -23.62 -9.42 -6.37
N LEU A 124 -24.67 -10.24 -6.37
CA LEU A 124 -24.66 -11.57 -6.99
C LEU A 124 -24.66 -11.51 -8.53
N GLU A 125 -25.23 -10.48 -9.15
CA GLU A 125 -25.16 -10.25 -10.60
C GLU A 125 -23.75 -9.90 -11.08
N ILE A 126 -22.99 -9.16 -10.27
CA ILE A 126 -21.60 -8.78 -10.58
C ILE A 126 -20.63 -9.94 -10.28
N ALA A 127 -21.03 -10.92 -9.48
CA ALA A 127 -20.18 -12.01 -9.05
C ALA A 127 -19.77 -12.94 -10.21
N LYS A 128 -18.48 -13.29 -10.25
CA LYS A 128 -17.92 -14.20 -11.26
C LYS A 128 -18.53 -15.61 -11.18
N GLN A 129 -18.84 -16.08 -9.97
CA GLN A 129 -19.50 -17.35 -9.71
C GLN A 129 -20.44 -17.22 -8.51
N ARG A 130 -21.62 -17.84 -8.61
CA ARG A 130 -22.63 -17.87 -7.54
C ARG A 130 -23.35 -19.21 -7.51
N SER A 131 -23.83 -19.57 -6.31
CA SER A 131 -24.72 -20.71 -6.10
C SER A 131 -25.88 -20.26 -5.22
N GLY A 132 -27.04 -20.03 -5.84
CA GLY A 132 -28.19 -19.43 -5.16
C GLY A 132 -27.84 -18.06 -4.54
N PRO A 133 -28.06 -17.85 -3.23
CA PRO A 133 -27.77 -16.59 -2.55
C PRO A 133 -26.30 -16.44 -2.11
N TYR A 134 -25.39 -17.35 -2.49
CA TYR A 134 -24.01 -17.37 -2.02
C TYR A 134 -23.00 -17.09 -3.14
N LEU A 135 -21.95 -16.36 -2.80
CA LEU A 135 -20.73 -16.24 -3.61
C LEU A 135 -19.94 -17.54 -3.52
N VAL A 136 -19.47 -18.05 -4.66
CA VAL A 136 -18.64 -19.25 -4.72
C VAL A 136 -17.20 -18.79 -4.97
N VAL A 137 -16.30 -19.26 -4.10
CA VAL A 137 -14.85 -19.09 -4.26
C VAL A 137 -14.30 -20.50 -4.49
N GLU A 138 -13.67 -20.71 -5.64
CA GLU A 138 -12.90 -21.91 -5.91
C GLU A 138 -11.56 -21.81 -5.16
N ASP A 139 -11.17 -22.88 -4.48
CA ASP A 139 -9.87 -23.03 -3.82
C ASP A 139 -8.70 -23.10 -4.83
#